data_AF-A0A2W1BWK2-F1
#
_entry.id   AF-A0A2W1BWK2-F1
#
_cell.length_a   1.000
_cell.length_b   1.000
_cell.length_c   1.000
_cell.angle_alpha   90.00
_cell.angle_beta   90.00
_cell.angle_gamma   90.00
#
_symmetry.space_group_name_H-M   'P 1'
#
loop_
_entity.id
_entity.type
_entity.pdbx_description
1 polymer ?
#
loop_
_entity_poly.entity_id
_entity_poly.type
_entity_poly.pdbx_seq_one_letter_code
_entity_poly.pdbx_strand_id
1 'polypeptide(L)'
;MQKGLLVDAYKESQSAFLAAETAFMEPSLLALLYFPDDQKYAIYIPLFLPIMFPEHIEGGHLEPLRSVTPRRWEIDNLLRIRTLEQLTSAERTLQSLAQLLGEISNIVINDEVGASINSAVESIEFASELMQKGLLVDAYKESQSAFLAAETAFMEPSLLALLYFPDDQKYAIYIPLFLPIMFPVVLSLKNLLLWFRGKPIHKTKQD
;
A
#
# COMPACT_ATOMS: atom_id res chain seq x y z
N MET A 1 -19.27 12.57 32.88
CA MET A 1 -19.37 11.12 33.13
C MET A 1 -19.36 10.27 31.85
N GLN A 2 -19.91 10.72 30.72
CA GLN A 2 -19.99 9.92 29.47
C GLN A 2 -18.73 9.92 28.56
N LYS A 3 -17.79 10.86 28.72
CA LYS A 3 -16.57 10.91 27.88
C LYS A 3 -15.52 9.84 28.25
N GLY A 4 -15.46 9.42 29.51
CA GLY A 4 -14.55 8.33 29.93
C GLY A 4 -14.98 6.98 29.37
N LEU A 5 -16.29 6.72 29.37
CA LEU A 5 -16.86 5.45 28.90
C LEU A 5 -16.56 5.14 27.42
N LEU A 6 -16.47 6.18 26.56
CA LEU A 6 -16.14 6.02 25.15
C LEU A 6 -14.64 5.78 24.90
N VAL A 7 -13.78 6.35 25.74
CA VAL A 7 -12.33 6.13 25.68
C VAL A 7 -11.99 4.73 26.19
N ASP A 8 -12.70 4.27 27.21
CA ASP A 8 -12.52 2.93 27.76
C ASP A 8 -13.03 1.87 26.79
N ALA A 9 -14.18 2.06 26.14
CA ALA A 9 -14.69 1.17 25.10
C ALA A 9 -13.78 1.10 23.85
N TYR A 10 -13.14 2.22 23.49
CA TYR A 10 -12.17 2.25 22.38
C TYR A 10 -10.88 1.50 22.73
N LYS A 11 -10.37 1.65 23.97
CA LYS A 11 -9.20 0.90 24.45
C LYS A 11 -9.49 -0.60 24.59
N GLU A 12 -10.68 -0.96 25.02
CA GLU A 12 -11.13 -2.35 25.14
C GLU A 12 -11.23 -3.00 23.75
N SER A 13 -11.78 -2.29 22.76
CA SER A 13 -11.77 -2.68 21.35
C SER A 13 -10.36 -2.86 20.78
N GLN A 14 -9.42 -1.96 21.10
CA GLN A 14 -8.02 -2.10 20.66
C GLN A 14 -7.32 -3.29 21.31
N SER A 15 -7.59 -3.56 22.59
CA SER A 15 -7.02 -4.72 23.30
C SER A 15 -7.58 -6.04 22.79
N ALA A 16 -8.85 -6.09 22.40
CA ALA A 16 -9.47 -7.25 21.76
C ALA A 16 -8.91 -7.50 20.35
N PHE A 17 -8.62 -6.44 19.60
CA PHE A 17 -7.96 -6.52 18.29
C PHE A 17 -6.50 -7.00 18.41
N LEU A 18 -5.73 -6.44 19.34
CA LEU A 18 -4.36 -6.88 19.62
C LEU A 18 -4.31 -8.33 20.13
N ALA A 19 -5.27 -8.73 20.97
CA ALA A 19 -5.39 -10.11 21.45
C ALA A 19 -5.71 -11.09 20.30
N ALA A 20 -6.60 -10.71 19.38
CA ALA A 20 -6.91 -11.50 18.19
C ALA A 20 -5.70 -11.61 17.23
N GLU A 21 -4.93 -10.54 17.08
CA GLU A 21 -3.72 -10.50 16.26
C GLU A 21 -2.59 -11.35 16.89
N THR A 22 -2.44 -11.31 18.22
CA THR A 22 -1.49 -12.18 18.94
C THR A 22 -1.90 -13.66 18.96
N ALA A 23 -3.21 -13.97 18.93
CA ALA A 23 -3.71 -15.34 18.83
C ALA A 23 -3.52 -15.93 17.42
N PHE A 24 -3.48 -15.09 16.38
CA PHE A 24 -3.17 -15.50 15.01
C PHE A 24 -1.66 -15.70 14.77
N MET A 25 -0.83 -15.02 15.56
CA MET A 25 0.64 -15.11 15.58
C MET A 25 1.17 -16.19 16.55
N GLU A 26 0.40 -17.25 16.82
CA GLU A 26 0.92 -18.44 17.50
C GLU A 26 1.97 -19.13 16.57
N PRO A 27 3.25 -19.24 16.98
CA PRO A 27 4.30 -19.86 16.16
C PRO A 27 4.00 -21.31 15.77
N SER A 28 3.11 -21.96 16.53
CA SER A 28 2.63 -23.32 16.30
C SER A 28 1.71 -23.43 15.07
N LEU A 29 0.94 -22.38 14.74
CA LEU A 29 0.04 -22.35 13.57
C LEU A 29 0.75 -21.91 12.29
N LEU A 30 1.76 -21.03 12.39
CA LEU A 30 2.62 -20.67 11.26
C LEU A 30 3.55 -21.83 10.84
N ALA A 31 3.96 -22.68 11.79
CA ALA A 31 4.68 -23.92 11.49
C ALA A 31 3.82 -24.96 10.74
N LEU A 32 2.49 -24.88 10.85
CA LEU A 32 1.55 -25.72 10.07
C LEU A 32 1.37 -25.25 8.62
N LEU A 33 1.75 -24.02 8.31
CA LEU A 33 1.65 -23.44 6.95
C LEU A 33 3.01 -23.34 6.23
N TYR A 34 4.12 -23.39 6.96
CA TYR A 34 5.47 -23.35 6.39
C TYR A 34 6.16 -24.71 6.51
N PHE A 35 5.78 -25.65 5.63
CA PHE A 35 6.54 -26.90 5.45
C PHE A 35 7.66 -26.69 4.42
N PRO A 36 8.92 -27.04 4.75
CA PRO A 36 10.03 -26.97 3.81
C PRO A 36 9.75 -27.82 2.56
N ASP A 37 10.26 -27.41 1.40
CA ASP A 37 9.88 -27.95 0.08
C ASP A 37 10.05 -29.46 -0.08
N ASP A 38 10.89 -30.08 0.75
CA ASP A 38 11.15 -31.52 0.81
C ASP A 38 10.06 -32.32 1.55
N GLN A 39 9.24 -31.67 2.38
CA GLN A 39 8.19 -32.28 3.20
C GLN A 39 6.77 -32.02 2.65
N LYS A 40 6.60 -31.11 1.69
CA LYS A 40 5.29 -30.80 1.07
C LYS A 40 4.56 -32.05 0.57
N TYR A 41 5.28 -32.93 -0.11
CA TYR A 41 4.70 -34.16 -0.68
C TYR A 41 4.27 -35.16 0.41
N ALA A 42 4.90 -35.15 1.58
CA ALA A 42 4.57 -36.08 2.67
C ALA A 42 3.20 -35.78 3.32
N ILE A 43 2.71 -34.54 3.19
CA ILE A 43 1.38 -34.13 3.68
C ILE A 43 0.37 -34.14 2.55
N TYR A 44 0.73 -33.57 1.39
CA TYR A 44 -0.19 -33.46 0.27
C TYR A 44 -0.54 -34.82 -0.34
N ILE A 45 0.40 -35.76 -0.41
CA ILE A 45 0.11 -37.10 -0.95
C ILE A 45 -0.97 -37.79 -0.09
N PRO A 46 -0.82 -38.05 1.22
CA PRO A 46 -1.88 -38.72 1.98
C PRO A 46 -3.17 -37.91 2.12
N LEU A 47 -3.11 -36.57 2.08
CA LEU A 47 -4.31 -35.72 2.14
C LEU A 47 -5.13 -35.75 0.84
N PHE A 48 -4.46 -35.76 -0.31
CA PHE A 48 -5.13 -35.68 -1.63
C PHE A 48 -5.25 -37.02 -2.35
N LEU A 49 -4.48 -38.05 -1.97
CA LEU A 49 -4.57 -39.40 -2.55
C LEU A 49 -5.99 -40.01 -2.47
N PRO A 50 -6.76 -39.85 -1.38
CA PRO A 50 -8.15 -40.34 -1.31
C PRO A 50 -9.11 -39.62 -2.26
N ILE A 51 -8.79 -38.37 -2.63
CA ILE A 51 -9.60 -37.53 -3.51
C ILE A 51 -9.25 -37.80 -4.98
N MET A 52 -7.97 -38.08 -5.27
CA MET A 52 -7.48 -38.33 -6.63
C MET A 52 -7.68 -39.78 -7.08
N PHE A 53 -7.75 -40.73 -6.15
CA PHE A 53 -8.09 -42.12 -6.41
C PHE A 53 -9.25 -42.52 -5.51
N PRO A 54 -10.49 -42.15 -5.87
CA PRO A 54 -11.65 -42.67 -5.16
C PRO A 54 -11.66 -44.18 -5.35
N GLU A 55 -11.21 -44.94 -4.34
CA GLU A 55 -11.50 -46.36 -4.29
C GLU A 55 -13.01 -46.51 -4.43
N HIS A 56 -13.43 -47.34 -5.38
CA HIS A 56 -14.84 -47.70 -5.52
C HIS A 56 -15.22 -48.53 -4.28
N ILE A 57 -15.65 -47.85 -3.22
CA ILE A 57 -16.23 -48.50 -2.05
C ILE A 57 -17.46 -49.25 -2.56
N GLU A 58 -17.42 -50.59 -2.57
CA GLU A 58 -18.58 -51.40 -2.95
C GLU A 58 -19.79 -51.01 -2.10
N GLY A 59 -20.80 -50.41 -2.74
CA GLY A 59 -22.01 -49.89 -2.07
C GLY A 59 -21.97 -48.39 -1.70
N GLY A 60 -20.83 -47.70 -1.88
CA GLY A 60 -20.73 -46.25 -1.76
C GLY A 60 -21.30 -45.55 -3.00
N HIS A 61 -22.34 -44.74 -2.82
CA HIS A 61 -22.81 -43.82 -3.84
C HIS A 61 -22.32 -42.41 -3.47
N LEU A 62 -21.78 -41.70 -4.46
CA LEU A 62 -21.50 -40.28 -4.31
C LEU A 62 -22.86 -39.56 -4.31
N GLU A 63 -23.33 -39.17 -3.14
CA GLU A 63 -24.46 -38.24 -3.06
C GLU A 63 -24.02 -36.92 -3.72
N PRO A 64 -24.68 -36.50 -4.81
CA PRO A 64 -24.34 -35.23 -5.43
C PRO A 64 -24.51 -34.14 -4.37
N LEU A 65 -23.48 -33.30 -4.20
CA LEU A 65 -23.57 -32.12 -3.35
C LEU A 65 -24.86 -31.40 -3.70
N ARG A 66 -25.82 -31.37 -2.77
CA ARG A 66 -27.06 -30.60 -2.95
C ARG A 66 -26.63 -29.14 -3.04
N SER A 67 -26.51 -28.62 -4.26
CA SER A 67 -26.24 -27.21 -4.48
C SER A 67 -27.47 -26.44 -4.04
N VAL A 68 -27.42 -25.93 -2.81
CA VAL A 68 -28.42 -24.96 -2.35
C VAL A 68 -28.20 -23.71 -3.18
N THR A 69 -29.14 -23.42 -4.07
CA THR A 69 -29.12 -22.17 -4.82
C THR A 69 -29.32 -21.03 -3.84
N PRO A 70 -28.42 -20.03 -3.81
CA PRO A 70 -28.54 -18.93 -2.87
C PRO A 70 -29.83 -18.15 -3.14
N ARG A 71 -30.52 -17.78 -2.06
CA ARG A 71 -31.75 -16.98 -2.13
C ARG A 71 -31.40 -15.56 -2.55
N ARG A 72 -32.36 -14.86 -3.17
CA ARG A 72 -32.15 -13.49 -3.66
C ARG A 72 -31.60 -12.53 -2.58
N TRP A 73 -32.14 -12.58 -1.37
CA TRP A 73 -31.68 -11.74 -0.27
C TRP A 73 -30.25 -12.06 0.19
N GLU A 74 -29.80 -13.31 0.06
CA GLU A 74 -28.42 -13.72 0.41
C GLU A 74 -27.44 -13.11 -0.60
N ILE A 75 -27.82 -13.11 -1.88
CA ILE A 75 -27.06 -12.47 -2.96
C ILE A 75 -27.05 -10.95 -2.75
N ASP A 76 -28.21 -10.33 -2.48
CA ASP A 76 -28.31 -8.89 -2.25
C ASP A 76 -27.47 -8.44 -1.06
N ASN A 77 -27.48 -9.22 0.03
CA ASN A 77 -26.67 -8.94 1.22
C ASN A 77 -25.17 -9.07 0.92
N LEU A 78 -24.78 -10.11 0.18
CA LEU A 78 -23.39 -10.30 -0.24
C LEU A 78 -22.92 -9.12 -1.11
N LEU A 79 -23.72 -8.69 -2.09
CA LEU A 79 -23.39 -7.54 -2.94
C LEU A 79 -23.19 -6.27 -2.11
N ARG A 80 -24.06 -6.00 -1.13
CA ARG A 80 -23.92 -4.84 -0.24
C ARG A 80 -22.64 -4.87 0.57
N ILE A 81 -22.35 -6.00 1.21
CA ILE A 81 -21.13 -6.19 2.01
C ILE A 81 -19.89 -6.00 1.14
N ARG A 82 -19.84 -6.67 -0.02
CA ARG A 82 -18.70 -6.57 -0.95
C ARG A 82 -18.51 -5.17 -1.51
N THR A 83 -19.60 -4.48 -1.84
CA THR A 83 -19.54 -3.11 -2.32
C THR A 83 -18.93 -2.19 -1.27
N LEU A 84 -19.41 -2.28 -0.02
CA LEU A 84 -18.88 -1.49 1.10
C LEU A 84 -17.42 -1.80 1.40
N GLU A 85 -17.03 -3.08 1.41
CA GLU A 85 -15.64 -3.51 1.61
C GLU A 85 -14.73 -2.92 0.53
N GLN A 86 -15.12 -3.01 -0.76
CA GLN A 86 -14.32 -2.49 -1.86
C GLN A 86 -14.19 -0.97 -1.83
N LEU A 87 -15.28 -0.24 -1.56
CA LEU A 87 -15.25 1.21 -1.41
C LEU A 87 -14.37 1.65 -0.25
N THR A 88 -14.53 1.01 0.92
CA THR A 88 -13.71 1.32 2.10
C THR A 88 -12.23 1.04 1.84
N SER A 89 -11.92 -0.06 1.13
CA SER A 89 -10.53 -0.36 0.75
C SER A 89 -9.99 0.67 -0.24
N ALA A 90 -10.75 1.03 -1.28
CA ALA A 90 -10.36 2.06 -2.25
C ALA A 90 -10.08 3.41 -1.58
N GLU A 91 -10.96 3.85 -0.68
CA GLU A 91 -10.79 5.08 0.10
C GLU A 91 -9.53 5.05 0.96
N ARG A 92 -9.24 3.93 1.63
CA ARG A 92 -8.01 3.78 2.43
C ARG A 92 -6.76 3.79 1.57
N THR A 93 -6.78 3.14 0.41
CA THR A 93 -5.67 3.17 -0.54
C THR A 93 -5.41 4.59 -1.04
N LEU A 94 -6.47 5.33 -1.44
CA LEU A 94 -6.36 6.73 -1.85
C LEU A 94 -5.88 7.64 -0.71
N GLN A 95 -6.34 7.41 0.52
CA GLN A 95 -5.87 8.15 1.70
C GLN A 95 -4.39 7.90 1.97
N SER A 96 -3.94 6.65 1.83
CA SER A 96 -2.53 6.27 2.00
C SER A 96 -1.68 6.88 0.89
N LEU A 97 -2.17 6.88 -0.36
CA LEU A 97 -1.54 7.55 -1.48
C LEU A 97 -1.39 9.07 -1.23
N ALA A 98 -2.45 9.74 -0.77
CA ALA A 98 -2.42 11.16 -0.46
C ALA A 98 -1.40 11.49 0.65
N GLN A 99 -1.27 10.63 1.67
CA GLN A 99 -0.25 10.78 2.71
C GLN A 99 1.16 10.65 2.14
N LEU A 100 1.43 9.64 1.30
CA LEU A 100 2.74 9.46 0.66
C LEU A 100 3.12 10.65 -0.23
N LEU A 101 2.17 11.17 -1.01
CA LEU A 101 2.35 12.37 -1.83
C LEU A 101 2.63 13.63 -1.01
N GLY A 102 2.07 13.71 0.21
CA GLY A 102 2.32 14.82 1.14
C GLY A 102 3.67 14.75 1.85
N GLU A 103 4.16 13.55 2.17
CA GLU A 103 5.44 13.35 2.86
C GLU A 103 6.65 13.50 1.91
N ILE A 104 6.50 13.08 0.65
CA ILE A 104 7.59 13.08 -0.33
C ILE A 104 7.35 14.20 -1.35
N SER A 105 7.83 15.41 -1.02
CA SER A 105 7.58 16.66 -1.76
C SER A 105 8.15 16.74 -3.19
N ASN A 106 8.78 15.68 -3.71
CA ASN A 106 9.34 15.65 -5.07
C ASN A 106 8.66 14.60 -5.98
N ILE A 107 7.47 14.09 -5.62
CA ILE A 107 6.76 13.13 -6.48
C ILE A 107 6.14 13.82 -7.70
N VAL A 108 6.51 13.35 -8.89
CA VAL A 108 5.86 13.74 -10.15
C VAL A 108 4.75 12.73 -10.45
N ILE A 109 3.49 13.17 -10.39
CA ILE A 109 2.34 12.35 -10.79
C ILE A 109 2.31 12.32 -12.32
N ASN A 110 2.45 11.13 -12.91
CA ASN A 110 2.30 10.94 -14.34
C ASN A 110 0.79 10.97 -14.73
N ASP A 111 0.50 11.20 -16.01
CA ASP A 111 -0.89 11.30 -16.49
C ASP A 111 -1.69 10.01 -16.26
N GLU A 112 -1.03 8.85 -16.26
CA GLU A 112 -1.65 7.53 -16.05
C GLU A 112 -2.10 7.30 -14.60
N VAL A 113 -1.26 7.66 -13.62
CA VAL A 113 -1.60 7.66 -12.19
C VAL A 113 -2.68 8.68 -11.91
N GLY A 114 -2.57 9.90 -12.48
CA GLY A 114 -3.60 10.93 -12.34
C GLY A 114 -4.96 10.46 -12.87
N ALA A 115 -4.99 9.83 -14.05
CA ALA A 115 -6.20 9.25 -14.62
C ALA A 115 -6.77 8.12 -13.76
N SER A 116 -5.90 7.26 -13.21
CA SER A 116 -6.31 6.14 -12.34
C SER A 116 -6.90 6.64 -11.01
N ILE A 117 -6.32 7.68 -10.41
CA ILE A 117 -6.86 8.33 -9.21
C ILE A 117 -8.24 8.95 -9.50
N ASN A 118 -8.36 9.71 -10.59
CA ASN A 118 -9.64 10.32 -10.97
C ASN A 118 -10.70 9.25 -11.23
N SER A 119 -10.36 8.19 -11.97
CA SER A 119 -11.26 7.07 -12.22
C SER A 119 -11.68 6.37 -10.93
N ALA A 120 -10.79 6.22 -9.95
CA ALA A 120 -11.12 5.64 -8.66
C ALA A 120 -12.14 6.50 -7.91
N VAL A 121 -11.92 7.82 -7.85
CA VAL A 121 -12.83 8.78 -7.19
C VAL A 121 -14.20 8.80 -7.87
N GLU A 122 -14.25 8.91 -9.20
CA GLU A 122 -15.49 8.89 -9.96
C GLU A 122 -16.28 7.59 -9.74
N SER A 123 -15.62 6.43 -9.78
CA SER A 123 -16.29 5.15 -9.52
C SER A 123 -16.76 5.01 -8.07
N ILE A 124 -16.09 5.61 -7.08
CA ILE A 124 -16.58 5.65 -5.68
C ILE A 124 -17.89 6.46 -5.60
N GLU A 125 -17.94 7.61 -6.24
CA GLU A 125 -19.13 8.47 -6.29
C GLU A 125 -20.30 7.74 -6.98
N PHE A 126 -20.06 7.16 -8.16
CA PHE A 126 -21.08 6.41 -8.88
C PHE A 126 -21.56 5.17 -8.12
N ALA A 127 -20.66 4.39 -7.52
CA ALA A 127 -21.04 3.24 -6.70
C ALA A 127 -21.94 3.66 -5.53
N SER A 128 -21.60 4.77 -4.87
CA SER A 128 -22.37 5.33 -3.75
C SER A 128 -23.78 5.76 -4.18
N GLU A 129 -23.91 6.44 -5.32
CA GLU A 129 -25.21 6.80 -5.89
C GLU A 129 -26.06 5.58 -6.26
N LEU A 130 -25.44 4.58 -6.89
CA LEU A 130 -26.12 3.33 -7.29
C LEU A 130 -26.59 2.55 -6.08
N MET A 131 -25.80 2.54 -4.99
CA MET A 131 -26.19 1.95 -3.71
C MET A 131 -27.42 2.64 -3.11
N GLN A 132 -27.49 3.98 -3.18
CA GLN A 132 -28.66 4.74 -2.73
C GLN A 132 -29.90 4.47 -3.58
N LYS A 133 -29.73 4.28 -4.89
CA LYS A 133 -30.80 3.91 -5.83
C LYS A 133 -31.23 2.43 -5.72
N GLY A 134 -30.52 1.62 -4.93
CA GLY A 134 -30.79 0.19 -4.74
C GLY A 134 -30.31 -0.70 -5.90
N LEU A 135 -29.51 -0.16 -6.83
CA LEU A 135 -28.96 -0.87 -7.98
C LEU A 135 -27.69 -1.62 -7.58
N LEU A 136 -27.85 -2.73 -6.84
CA LEU A 136 -26.75 -3.41 -6.16
C LEU A 136 -25.69 -4.02 -7.09
N VAL A 137 -26.11 -4.58 -8.22
CA VAL A 137 -25.18 -5.20 -9.17
C VAL A 137 -24.29 -4.16 -9.83
N ASP A 138 -24.86 -3.01 -10.20
CA ASP A 138 -24.11 -1.93 -10.83
C ASP A 138 -23.24 -1.21 -9.80
N ALA A 139 -23.75 -0.98 -8.57
CA ALA A 139 -22.95 -0.47 -7.46
C ALA A 139 -21.73 -1.37 -7.17
N TYR A 140 -21.92 -2.69 -7.20
CA TYR A 140 -20.83 -3.64 -7.02
C TYR A 140 -19.77 -3.54 -8.13
N LYS A 141 -20.19 -3.43 -9.41
CA LYS A 141 -19.26 -3.24 -10.53
C LYS A 141 -18.45 -1.95 -10.40
N GLU A 142 -19.11 -0.84 -10.07
CA GLU A 142 -18.42 0.43 -9.85
C GLU A 142 -17.48 0.36 -8.65
N SER A 143 -17.87 -0.31 -7.56
CA SER A 143 -16.95 -0.51 -6.43
C SER A 143 -15.72 -1.35 -6.77
N GLN A 144 -15.86 -2.31 -7.68
CA GLN A 144 -14.72 -3.09 -8.18
C GLN A 144 -13.81 -2.23 -9.05
N SER A 145 -14.39 -1.40 -9.93
CA SER A 145 -13.65 -0.43 -10.74
C SER A 145 -12.86 0.53 -9.84
N ALA A 146 -13.50 1.11 -8.83
CA ALA A 146 -12.88 1.96 -7.84
C ALA A 146 -11.70 1.28 -7.12
N PHE A 147 -11.91 0.06 -6.63
CA PHE A 147 -10.87 -0.70 -5.93
C PHE A 147 -9.66 -0.98 -6.83
N LEU A 148 -9.91 -1.46 -8.06
CA LEU A 148 -8.85 -1.77 -9.01
C LEU A 148 -8.09 -0.51 -9.45
N ALA A 149 -8.78 0.59 -9.71
CA ALA A 149 -8.17 1.84 -10.11
C ALA A 149 -7.30 2.45 -8.98
N ALA A 150 -7.78 2.41 -7.74
CA ALA A 150 -7.03 2.88 -6.57
C ALA A 150 -5.76 2.05 -6.34
N GLU A 151 -5.86 0.71 -6.37
CA GLU A 151 -4.71 -0.19 -6.23
C GLU A 151 -3.72 -0.03 -7.40
N THR A 152 -4.22 0.12 -8.63
CA THR A 152 -3.36 0.34 -9.81
C THR A 152 -2.59 1.65 -9.69
N ALA A 153 -3.25 2.72 -9.25
CA ALA A 153 -2.59 3.99 -8.99
C ALA A 153 -1.52 3.87 -7.90
N PHE A 154 -1.82 3.21 -6.78
CA PHE A 154 -0.89 3.06 -5.66
C PHE A 154 0.31 2.16 -5.97
N MET A 155 0.12 1.11 -6.77
CA MET A 155 1.16 0.15 -7.15
C MET A 155 1.98 0.57 -8.38
N GLU A 156 1.77 1.78 -8.89
CA GLU A 156 2.46 2.23 -10.09
C GLU A 156 3.97 2.43 -9.82
N PRO A 157 4.87 1.89 -10.67
CA PRO A 157 6.30 1.91 -10.41
C PRO A 157 6.94 3.29 -10.30
N SER A 158 6.42 4.32 -10.99
CA SER A 158 6.96 5.68 -10.90
C SER A 158 6.79 6.28 -9.50
N LEU A 159 5.71 5.96 -8.78
CA LEU A 159 5.55 6.33 -7.38
C LEU A 159 6.59 5.67 -6.46
N LEU A 160 7.02 4.44 -6.77
CA LEU A 160 8.07 3.73 -6.04
C LEU A 160 9.49 4.17 -6.45
N ALA A 161 9.68 4.62 -7.69
CA ALA A 161 10.98 5.00 -8.25
C ALA A 161 11.52 6.33 -7.70
N LEU A 162 10.65 7.19 -7.15
CA LEU A 162 11.03 8.49 -6.59
C LEU A 162 11.69 8.41 -5.21
N LEU A 163 11.70 7.23 -4.58
CA LEU A 163 12.59 6.93 -3.44
C LEU A 163 14.07 6.85 -3.85
N TYR A 164 14.40 6.69 -5.13
CA TYR A 164 15.76 6.29 -5.53
C TYR A 164 16.73 7.42 -5.87
N PHE A 165 16.34 8.69 -5.84
CA PHE A 165 17.33 9.76 -5.98
C PHE A 165 17.12 10.84 -4.94
N PRO A 166 17.56 10.59 -3.68
CA PRO A 166 17.66 11.65 -2.72
C PRO A 166 18.64 12.67 -3.28
N ASP A 167 18.21 13.93 -3.27
CA ASP A 167 19.02 15.09 -3.62
C ASP A 167 20.33 15.16 -2.81
N ASP A 168 20.53 14.32 -1.79
CA ASP A 168 21.76 14.18 -1.04
C ASP A 168 22.84 13.35 -1.76
N GLN A 169 22.48 12.43 -2.66
CA GLN A 169 23.45 11.65 -3.43
C GLN A 169 24.11 12.47 -4.55
N LYS A 170 23.41 13.46 -5.12
CA LYS A 170 24.06 14.43 -6.02
C LYS A 170 25.15 15.18 -5.27
N TYR A 171 24.91 15.68 -4.05
CA TYR A 171 25.92 16.40 -3.29
C TYR A 171 27.12 15.51 -2.91
N ALA A 172 26.92 14.22 -2.62
CA ALA A 172 28.03 13.30 -2.37
C ALA A 172 28.96 13.08 -3.59
N ILE A 173 28.44 13.23 -4.82
CA ILE A 173 29.22 13.13 -6.07
C ILE A 173 29.79 14.50 -6.48
N TYR A 174 28.98 15.56 -6.41
CA TYR A 174 29.35 16.91 -6.85
C TYR A 174 30.29 17.63 -5.86
N ILE A 175 30.13 17.44 -4.54
CA ILE A 175 30.98 18.13 -3.56
C ILE A 175 32.45 17.73 -3.72
N PRO A 176 32.87 16.45 -3.71
CA PRO A 176 34.28 16.09 -3.88
C PRO A 176 34.88 16.55 -5.22
N LEU A 177 34.08 16.56 -6.29
CA LEU A 177 34.53 16.90 -7.64
C LEU A 177 34.67 18.41 -7.85
N PHE A 178 33.73 19.22 -7.35
CA PHE A 178 33.67 20.66 -7.62
C PHE A 178 34.23 21.51 -6.47
N LEU A 179 34.26 21.03 -5.23
CA LEU A 179 34.80 21.79 -4.08
C LEU A 179 36.28 22.22 -4.29
N PRO A 180 37.18 21.39 -4.85
CA PRO A 180 38.57 21.79 -5.09
C PRO A 180 38.72 22.96 -6.08
N ILE A 181 37.81 23.07 -7.04
CA ILE A 181 37.83 24.11 -8.08
C ILE A 181 37.08 25.37 -7.60
N MET A 182 35.96 25.19 -6.89
CA MET A 182 35.13 26.28 -6.38
C MET A 182 35.84 27.10 -5.30
N PHE A 183 36.63 26.45 -4.43
CA PHE A 183 37.33 27.13 -3.33
C PHE A 183 38.29 28.26 -3.79
N PRO A 184 39.25 28.04 -4.72
CA PRO A 184 40.15 29.09 -5.18
C PRO A 184 39.43 30.19 -5.98
N VAL A 185 38.40 29.85 -6.74
CA VAL A 185 37.61 30.83 -7.52
C VAL A 185 36.88 31.80 -6.59
N VAL A 186 36.23 31.30 -5.54
CA VAL A 186 35.54 32.15 -4.55
C VAL A 186 36.53 33.02 -3.77
N LEU A 187 37.69 32.48 -3.37
CA LEU A 187 38.74 33.27 -2.71
C LEU A 187 39.27 34.39 -3.63
N SER A 188 39.52 34.07 -4.90
CA SER A 188 39.99 35.03 -5.90
C SER A 188 38.97 36.16 -6.11
N LEU A 189 37.69 35.80 -6.25
CA LEU A 189 36.61 36.76 -6.42
C LEU A 189 36.43 37.66 -5.18
N LYS A 190 36.52 37.08 -3.97
CA LYS A 190 36.48 37.83 -2.72
C LYS A 190 37.66 38.81 -2.60
N ASN A 191 38.87 38.38 -2.96
CA ASN A 191 40.05 39.24 -2.93
C ASN A 191 39.94 40.39 -3.93
N LEU A 192 39.42 40.12 -5.12
CA LEU A 192 39.14 41.14 -6.14
C LEU A 192 38.08 42.14 -5.64
N LEU A 193 36.99 41.67 -5.03
CA LEU A 193 35.98 42.53 -4.41
C LEU A 193 36.54 43.37 -3.24
N LEU A 194 37.40 42.81 -2.40
CA LEU A 194 38.05 43.53 -1.29
C LEU A 194 39.05 44.57 -1.80
N TRP A 195 39.75 44.27 -2.89
CA TRP A 195 40.62 45.20 -3.59
C TRP A 195 39.82 46.36 -4.19
N PHE A 196 38.71 46.07 -4.87
CA PHE A 196 37.79 47.11 -5.37
C PHE A 196 37.14 47.93 -4.24
N ARG A 197 36.96 47.36 -3.04
CA ARG A 197 36.42 48.05 -1.85
C ARG A 197 37.48 48.75 -0.99
N GLY A 198 38.74 48.83 -1.46
CA GLY A 198 39.75 49.74 -0.94
C GLY A 198 40.42 49.35 0.40
N LYS A 199 40.45 48.08 0.79
CA LYS A 199 41.22 47.64 1.98
C LYS A 199 42.59 47.07 1.57
N PRO A 200 43.72 47.67 1.98
CA PRO A 200 45.04 47.17 1.63
C PRO A 200 45.33 45.84 2.36
N ILE A 201 45.61 44.78 1.60
CA ILE A 201 46.02 43.47 2.12
C ILE A 201 47.49 43.56 2.52
N HIS A 202 47.78 43.72 3.81
CA HIS A 202 49.15 43.71 4.32
C HIS A 202 49.67 42.25 4.34
N LYS A 203 50.57 41.89 3.42
CA LYS A 203 51.29 40.62 3.44
C LYS A 203 52.50 40.75 4.36
N THR A 204 52.51 40.08 5.50
CA THR A 204 53.73 39.91 6.30
C THR A 204 54.50 38.74 5.71
N LYS A 205 55.67 39.00 5.14
CA LYS A 205 56.66 37.97 4.78
C LYS A 205 57.25 37.40 6.08
N GLN A 206 57.27 36.09 6.23
CA GLN A 206 58.18 35.41 7.14
C GLN A 206 59.21 34.68 6.27
N ASP A 207 60.46 35.13 6.44
CA ASP A 207 61.67 34.40 6.05
C ASP A 207 61.87 33.18 6.96
#